data_AF-A0AAW2GGI1-F1
#
_entry.id   AF-A0AAW2GGI1-F1
#
_cell.length_a   1.000
_cell.length_b   1.000
_cell.length_c   1.000
_cell.angle_alpha   90.00
_cell.angle_beta   90.00
_cell.angle_gamma   90.00
#
_symmetry.space_group_name_H-M   'P 1'
#
loop_
_entity.id
_entity.type
_entity.pdbx_description
1 polymer ?
#
loop_
_entity_poly.entity_id
_entity_poly.type
_entity_poly.pdbx_seq_one_letter_code
_entity_poly.pdbx_strand_id
1 'polypeptide(L)'
;MRAASFVGFSFLFEVCLLINAADKQNPGSSSNFPVIVITWNYKDATEKAWDVIYNQNRSALDAIEEGCSLCEEQQCRKTVGFGGSPDESGETTLDALIMDGSTMDVGGVGGLRNVKKAISVARKVLEHTKHSLLGGSLATNFAVNMGFKKESLQTEESKEMWSQWKANKCQPNFWKNVAPDPTTTCGPYSVTNVVEDYENTFVGSEDNHDTIGVLAIDLQGRIAAGTSTNGAKHKIPGRIGDSPIAGAGAYADQDVGAAAGTGDGDIMMRFLPSFLAVEEMRRGATPTAAAKTAIGRIAQHYPSFFGGVIALNRKGEYGAACNGMSEFPYYIANSALGSKQLAVQCSNYSSQ
;
A
#
# COMPACT_ATOMS: atom_id res chain seq x y z
N MET A 1 46.00 77.68 23.68
CA MET A 1 44.60 77.23 23.51
C MET A 1 44.41 76.02 24.43
N ARG A 2 43.76 76.17 25.60
CA ARG A 2 42.39 75.66 25.92
C ARG A 2 42.18 74.19 25.45
N ALA A 3 41.75 73.18 26.23
CA ALA A 3 41.29 73.00 27.61
C ALA A 3 41.30 71.47 27.90
N ALA A 4 41.70 70.98 29.10
CA ALA A 4 40.85 70.36 30.15
C ALA A 4 39.76 69.39 29.61
N SER A 5 39.70 68.08 29.89
CA SER A 5 39.55 67.30 31.14
C SER A 5 38.38 66.32 30.93
N PHE A 6 38.37 65.14 31.59
CA PHE A 6 37.22 64.36 32.15
C PHE A 6 37.63 62.87 32.27
N VAL A 7 37.98 62.39 33.48
CA VAL A 7 37.15 61.68 34.49
C VAL A 7 36.75 60.26 34.07
N GLY A 8 37.10 59.30 34.94
CA GLY A 8 36.98 57.87 34.73
C GLY A 8 35.66 57.24 35.15
N PHE A 9 35.60 55.91 35.05
CA PHE A 9 34.56 55.07 35.61
C PHE A 9 35.13 53.67 35.90
N SER A 10 35.26 53.32 37.18
CA SER A 10 35.36 51.94 37.65
C SER A 10 33.97 51.30 37.59
N PHE A 11 33.87 50.10 37.02
CA PHE A 11 32.71 49.25 37.22
C PHE A 11 33.17 47.90 37.80
N LEU A 12 32.79 47.70 39.05
CA LEU A 12 32.73 46.41 39.74
C LEU A 12 31.62 45.58 39.09
N PHE A 13 31.87 44.29 38.82
CA PHE A 13 30.80 43.31 38.73
C PHE A 13 31.23 42.04 39.46
N GLU A 14 30.67 41.89 40.66
CA GLU A 14 30.77 40.70 41.49
C GLU A 14 29.61 39.75 41.14
N VAL A 15 29.98 38.51 40.84
CA VAL A 15 29.33 37.22 41.09
C VAL A 15 27.80 37.17 41.29
N CYS A 16 27.14 36.30 40.52
CA CYS A 16 26.09 35.45 41.08
C CYS A 16 26.06 34.08 40.39
N LEU A 17 26.55 33.06 41.10
CA LEU A 17 26.40 31.64 40.82
C LEU A 17 25.02 31.22 41.34
N LEU A 18 24.11 30.80 40.48
CA LEU A 18 22.96 30.00 40.88
C LEU A 18 22.67 28.92 39.82
N ILE A 19 22.95 27.69 40.24
CA ILE A 19 22.44 26.45 39.69
C ILE A 19 20.91 26.49 39.82
N ASN A 20 20.20 26.24 38.72
CA ASN A 20 18.90 25.59 38.78
C ASN A 20 18.80 24.64 37.59
N ALA A 21 19.06 23.37 37.90
CA ALA A 21 18.48 22.26 37.18
C ALA A 21 16.96 22.36 37.34
N ALA A 22 16.28 22.68 36.26
CA ALA A 22 14.87 22.39 36.09
C ALA A 22 14.72 21.75 34.72
N ASP A 23 14.83 20.42 34.76
CA ASP A 23 14.39 19.48 33.77
C ASP A 23 13.01 19.94 33.25
N LYS A 24 12.95 20.51 32.04
CA LYS A 24 11.67 20.65 31.35
C LYS A 24 11.31 19.26 30.85
N GLN A 25 10.84 18.43 31.77
CA GLN A 25 9.92 17.36 31.41
C GLN A 25 8.75 18.03 30.70
N ASN A 26 8.71 17.86 29.39
CA ASN A 26 7.57 18.23 28.58
C ASN A 26 6.43 17.29 29.02
N PRO A 27 5.40 17.78 29.72
CA PRO A 27 4.37 16.92 30.25
C PRO A 27 3.52 16.43 29.08
N GLY A 28 3.68 15.14 28.74
CA GLY A 28 2.73 14.35 27.95
C GLY A 28 2.07 15.05 26.77
N SER A 29 2.75 15.10 25.62
CA SER A 29 2.03 14.91 24.37
C SER A 29 1.41 13.52 24.46
N SER A 30 0.10 13.41 24.70
CA SER A 30 -0.60 12.13 24.60
C SER A 30 -0.52 11.72 23.13
N SER A 31 0.55 11.01 22.76
CA SER A 31 0.69 10.44 21.44
C SER A 31 -0.47 9.47 21.25
N ASN A 32 -1.34 9.70 20.27
CA ASN A 32 -2.46 8.83 19.90
C ASN A 32 -1.99 7.51 19.25
N PHE A 33 -0.79 7.04 19.59
CA PHE A 33 -0.17 5.85 19.05
C PHE A 33 -0.38 4.65 19.98
N PRO A 34 -0.44 3.44 19.43
CA PRO A 34 -0.25 3.11 18.02
C PRO A 34 -1.50 3.35 17.17
N VAL A 35 -1.32 3.44 15.85
CA VAL A 35 -2.42 3.57 14.88
C VAL A 35 -2.18 2.60 13.73
N ILE A 36 -3.23 1.90 13.31
CA ILE A 36 -3.25 1.05 12.13
C ILE A 36 -4.40 1.47 11.23
N VAL A 37 -4.16 1.52 9.93
CA VAL A 37 -5.19 1.77 8.91
C VAL A 37 -5.04 0.71 7.81
N ILE A 38 -6.11 -0.01 7.49
CA ILE A 38 -6.11 -1.10 6.49
C ILE A 38 -7.22 -0.89 5.46
N THR A 39 -6.93 -1.11 4.18
CA THR A 39 -7.94 -1.07 3.11
C THR A 39 -9.01 -2.16 3.30
N TRP A 40 -10.21 -1.93 2.77
CA TRP A 40 -11.30 -2.91 2.74
C TRP A 40 -11.76 -3.41 4.11
N ASN A 41 -12.65 -4.40 4.09
CA ASN A 41 -13.10 -5.10 5.29
C ASN A 41 -12.17 -6.29 5.62
N TYR A 42 -11.01 -5.99 6.20
CA TYR A 42 -10.06 -7.00 6.70
C TYR A 42 -9.96 -6.93 8.23
N LYS A 43 -11.07 -7.27 8.90
CA LYS A 43 -11.16 -7.27 10.37
C LYS A 43 -10.05 -8.09 11.03
N ASP A 44 -9.89 -9.34 10.64
CA ASP A 44 -8.92 -10.27 11.25
C ASP A 44 -7.47 -9.77 11.08
N ALA A 45 -7.13 -9.28 9.88
CA ALA A 45 -5.81 -8.68 9.61
C ALA A 45 -5.57 -7.43 10.48
N THR A 46 -6.61 -6.61 10.69
CA THR A 46 -6.55 -5.42 11.54
C THR A 46 -6.32 -5.80 13.00
N GLU A 47 -7.08 -6.77 13.52
CA GLU A 47 -6.94 -7.25 14.90
C GLU A 47 -5.57 -7.90 15.12
N LYS A 48 -5.06 -8.66 14.15
CA LYS A 48 -3.73 -9.25 14.19
C LYS A 48 -2.63 -8.19 14.19
N ALA A 49 -2.70 -7.20 13.30
CA ALA A 49 -1.71 -6.12 13.25
C ALA A 49 -1.76 -5.29 14.56
N TRP A 50 -2.96 -5.08 15.11
CA TRP A 50 -3.14 -4.37 16.38
C TRP A 50 -2.53 -5.12 17.55
N ASP A 51 -2.77 -6.43 17.65
CA ASP A 51 -2.16 -7.28 18.69
C ASP A 51 -0.63 -7.21 18.65
N VAL A 52 -0.04 -7.27 17.45
CA VAL A 52 1.41 -7.19 17.25
C VAL A 52 2.01 -5.89 17.76
N ILE A 53 1.41 -4.74 17.46
CA ILE A 53 1.95 -3.46 17.96
C ILE A 53 1.58 -3.23 19.42
N TYR A 54 0.31 -3.40 19.78
CA TYR A 54 -0.19 -2.94 21.08
C TYR A 54 0.12 -3.92 22.22
N ASN A 55 -0.18 -5.20 22.04
CA ASN A 55 0.02 -6.20 23.10
C ASN A 55 1.44 -6.76 23.11
N GLN A 56 2.04 -6.97 21.94
CA GLN A 56 3.40 -7.54 21.83
C GLN A 56 4.51 -6.49 21.79
N ASN A 57 4.16 -5.19 21.68
CA ASN A 57 5.11 -4.08 21.60
C ASN A 57 6.17 -4.26 20.49
N ARG A 58 5.74 -4.76 19.33
CA ARG A 58 6.58 -4.94 18.13
C ARG A 58 6.49 -3.72 17.20
N SER A 59 7.35 -3.70 16.18
CA SER A 59 7.50 -2.55 15.28
C SER A 59 6.34 -2.38 14.29
N ALA A 60 6.26 -1.21 13.65
CA ALA A 60 5.31 -0.96 12.56
C ALA A 60 5.49 -1.95 11.39
N LEU A 61 6.75 -2.31 11.06
CA LEU A 61 7.06 -3.33 10.05
C LEU A 61 6.53 -4.71 10.42
N ASP A 62 6.62 -5.09 11.71
CA ASP A 62 6.08 -6.36 12.20
C ASP A 62 4.56 -6.43 12.04
N ALA A 63 3.87 -5.33 12.33
CA ALA A 63 2.42 -5.24 12.20
C ALA A 63 1.95 -5.44 10.75
N ILE A 64 2.66 -4.81 9.81
CA ILE A 64 2.39 -4.93 8.37
C ILE A 64 2.63 -6.36 7.92
N GLU A 65 3.79 -6.94 8.26
CA GLU A 65 4.12 -8.31 7.87
C GLU A 65 3.07 -9.29 8.39
N GLU A 66 2.72 -9.22 9.67
CA GLU A 66 1.81 -10.16 10.31
C GLU A 66 0.35 -9.99 9.86
N GLY A 67 -0.11 -8.75 9.69
CA GLY A 67 -1.45 -8.44 9.18
C GLY A 67 -1.64 -8.89 7.73
N CYS A 68 -0.70 -8.57 6.85
CA CYS A 68 -0.70 -9.04 5.47
C CYS A 68 -0.55 -10.56 5.38
N SER A 69 0.35 -11.17 6.18
CA SER A 69 0.57 -12.62 6.17
C SER A 69 -0.68 -13.40 6.57
N LEU A 70 -1.41 -12.93 7.58
CA LEU A 70 -2.69 -13.56 7.96
C LEU A 70 -3.67 -13.53 6.79
N CYS A 71 -3.71 -12.40 6.07
CA CYS A 71 -4.61 -12.24 4.95
C CYS A 71 -4.21 -13.08 3.72
N GLU A 72 -2.90 -13.23 3.48
CA GLU A 72 -2.34 -14.15 2.49
C GLU A 72 -2.67 -15.61 2.81
N GLU A 73 -2.67 -15.99 4.09
CA GLU A 73 -3.02 -17.33 4.56
C GLU A 73 -4.52 -17.61 4.46
N GLN A 74 -5.36 -16.65 4.86
CA GLN A 74 -6.83 -16.74 4.82
C GLN A 74 -7.41 -16.51 3.42
N GLN A 75 -6.56 -16.14 2.43
CA GLN A 75 -6.98 -15.85 1.07
C GLN A 75 -8.05 -14.75 1.01
N CYS A 76 -7.87 -13.66 1.77
CA CYS A 76 -8.95 -12.69 2.00
C CYS A 76 -9.58 -12.19 0.70
N ARG A 77 -10.91 -12.23 0.63
CA ARG A 77 -11.71 -11.85 -0.55
C ARG A 77 -11.24 -12.47 -1.87
N LYS A 78 -10.41 -13.53 -1.81
CA LYS A 78 -9.79 -14.22 -2.94
C LYS A 78 -8.85 -13.34 -3.77
N THR A 79 -8.47 -12.15 -3.29
CA THR A 79 -7.61 -11.20 -3.99
C THR A 79 -6.24 -11.01 -3.32
N VAL A 80 -6.03 -11.63 -2.16
CA VAL A 80 -4.76 -11.63 -1.42
C VAL A 80 -4.32 -13.07 -1.20
N GLY A 81 -3.03 -13.34 -1.39
CA GLY A 81 -2.45 -14.67 -1.20
C GLY A 81 -2.76 -15.68 -2.31
N PHE A 82 -2.50 -16.95 -2.02
CA PHE A 82 -2.60 -18.04 -2.99
C PHE A 82 -4.05 -18.38 -3.35
N GLY A 83 -4.25 -19.13 -4.42
CA GLY A 83 -5.56 -19.69 -4.80
C GLY A 83 -6.58 -18.72 -5.40
N GLY A 84 -6.24 -17.44 -5.49
CA GLY A 84 -7.03 -16.43 -6.18
C GLY A 84 -6.39 -15.96 -7.49
N SER A 85 -7.18 -15.27 -8.30
CA SER A 85 -6.77 -14.56 -9.53
C SER A 85 -5.69 -15.25 -10.39
N PRO A 86 -5.94 -16.48 -10.90
CA PRO A 86 -5.00 -17.11 -11.82
C PRO A 86 -4.86 -16.25 -13.09
N ASP A 87 -3.65 -16.18 -13.65
CA ASP A 87 -3.39 -15.59 -14.95
C ASP A 87 -4.01 -16.42 -16.09
N GLU A 88 -3.92 -15.95 -17.34
CA GLU A 88 -4.46 -16.68 -18.50
C GLU A 88 -3.79 -18.05 -18.75
N SER A 89 -2.64 -18.33 -18.14
CA SER A 89 -1.99 -19.63 -18.15
C SER A 89 -2.46 -20.57 -17.02
N GLY A 90 -3.27 -20.04 -16.10
CA GLY A 90 -3.84 -20.77 -14.96
C GLY A 90 -2.98 -20.69 -13.70
N GLU A 91 -1.98 -19.81 -13.66
CA GLU A 91 -1.09 -19.66 -12.51
C GLU A 91 -1.41 -18.43 -11.68
N THR A 92 -1.44 -18.60 -10.36
CA THR A 92 -1.47 -17.49 -9.42
C THR A 92 -0.05 -16.99 -9.16
N THR A 93 0.18 -15.69 -9.29
CA THR A 93 1.42 -15.00 -8.89
C THR A 93 1.11 -13.88 -7.92
N LEU A 94 2.01 -13.63 -6.96
CA LEU A 94 1.79 -12.67 -5.88
C LEU A 94 2.68 -11.43 -6.02
N ASP A 95 2.12 -10.29 -5.64
CA ASP A 95 2.79 -8.99 -5.61
C ASP A 95 2.73 -8.44 -4.18
N ALA A 96 3.87 -8.00 -3.62
CA ALA A 96 3.90 -7.41 -2.28
C ALA A 96 5.00 -6.35 -2.13
N LEU A 97 4.77 -5.41 -1.20
CA LEU A 97 5.66 -4.30 -0.84
C LEU A 97 5.66 -4.10 0.67
N ILE A 98 6.82 -3.80 1.24
CA ILE A 98 6.95 -3.24 2.59
C ILE A 98 7.98 -2.11 2.56
N MET A 99 7.67 -1.00 3.20
CA MET A 99 8.50 0.20 3.24
C MET A 99 8.66 0.70 4.68
N ASP A 100 9.91 0.93 5.07
CA ASP A 100 10.25 1.59 6.34
C ASP A 100 10.34 3.10 6.11
N GLY A 101 9.43 3.86 6.70
CA GLY A 101 9.41 5.32 6.55
C GLY A 101 10.58 6.02 7.23
N SER A 102 11.28 5.35 8.16
CA SER A 102 12.40 5.92 8.90
C SER A 102 13.72 5.85 8.14
N THR A 103 13.93 4.79 7.37
CA THR A 103 15.14 4.62 6.55
C THR A 103 14.90 4.95 5.08
N MET A 104 13.64 5.05 4.66
CA MET A 104 13.21 5.08 3.26
C MET A 104 13.54 3.79 2.49
N ASP A 105 13.92 2.71 3.19
CA ASP A 105 14.17 1.42 2.57
C ASP A 105 12.86 0.77 2.16
N VAL A 106 12.95 0.06 1.03
CA VAL A 106 11.82 -0.63 0.40
C VAL A 106 12.26 -2.05 0.12
N GLY A 107 11.37 -3.00 0.40
CA GLY A 107 11.46 -4.37 -0.11
C GLY A 107 10.18 -4.74 -0.82
N GLY A 108 10.30 -5.28 -2.03
CA GLY A 108 9.17 -5.66 -2.85
C GLY A 108 9.45 -6.92 -3.65
N VAL A 109 8.37 -7.62 -3.99
CA VAL A 109 8.37 -8.75 -4.91
C VAL A 109 7.20 -8.61 -5.89
N GLY A 110 7.47 -8.77 -7.18
CA GLY A 110 6.46 -8.74 -8.23
C GLY A 110 6.44 -10.05 -9.01
N GLY A 111 5.24 -10.58 -9.27
CA GLY A 111 5.05 -11.85 -9.95
C GLY A 111 5.71 -13.01 -9.21
N LEU A 112 5.75 -12.97 -7.87
CA LEU A 112 6.34 -14.04 -7.05
C LEU A 112 5.59 -15.35 -7.30
N ARG A 113 6.36 -16.40 -7.61
CA ARG A 113 5.84 -17.72 -7.95
C ARG A 113 6.12 -18.70 -6.83
N ASN A 114 5.22 -19.64 -6.63
CA ASN A 114 5.40 -20.81 -5.76
C ASN A 114 5.86 -20.52 -4.31
N VAL A 115 5.53 -19.37 -3.73
CA VAL A 115 5.81 -19.05 -2.31
C VAL A 115 4.63 -18.27 -1.77
N LYS A 116 3.97 -18.78 -0.74
CA LYS A 116 2.70 -18.20 -0.24
C LYS A 116 2.87 -16.88 0.53
N LYS A 117 4.01 -16.69 1.19
CA LYS A 117 4.26 -15.56 2.10
C LYS A 117 4.89 -14.38 1.38
N ALA A 118 4.15 -13.70 0.51
CA ALA A 118 4.71 -12.67 -0.37
C ALA A 118 5.25 -11.46 0.43
N ILE A 119 4.49 -10.96 1.40
CA ILE A 119 4.93 -9.84 2.25
C ILE A 119 6.18 -10.17 3.07
N SER A 120 6.30 -11.40 3.59
CA SER A 120 7.51 -11.82 4.31
C SER A 120 8.71 -11.93 3.38
N VAL A 121 8.53 -12.36 2.13
CA VAL A 121 9.63 -12.33 1.14
C VAL A 121 10.02 -10.89 0.83
N ALA A 122 9.05 -9.98 0.66
CA ALA A 122 9.31 -8.56 0.49
C ALA A 122 10.11 -7.98 1.68
N ARG A 123 9.78 -8.37 2.92
CA ARG A 123 10.58 -8.01 4.11
C ARG A 123 12.01 -8.55 4.04
N LYS A 124 12.22 -9.77 3.52
CA LYS A 124 13.58 -10.28 3.32
C LYS A 124 14.35 -9.53 2.22
N VAL A 125 13.68 -9.00 1.19
CA VAL A 125 14.32 -8.10 0.22
C VAL A 125 14.80 -6.82 0.93
N LEU A 126 13.96 -6.23 1.78
CA LEU A 126 14.29 -5.03 2.58
C LEU A 126 15.49 -5.29 3.52
N GLU A 127 15.48 -6.40 4.26
CA GLU A 127 16.47 -6.66 5.32
C GLU A 127 17.81 -7.24 4.83
N HIS A 128 17.83 -7.92 3.67
CA HIS A 128 18.98 -8.75 3.27
C HIS A 128 19.51 -8.46 1.88
N THR A 129 19.09 -7.37 1.25
CA THR A 129 19.62 -6.95 -0.05
C THR A 129 19.82 -5.44 -0.10
N LYS A 130 20.58 -4.96 -1.08
CA LYS A 130 20.64 -3.53 -1.44
C LYS A 130 19.65 -3.17 -2.56
N HIS A 131 18.77 -4.11 -2.92
CA HIS A 131 17.78 -3.96 -3.97
C HIS A 131 16.42 -3.69 -3.35
N SER A 132 15.54 -2.99 -4.09
CA SER A 132 14.21 -2.67 -3.60
C SER A 132 13.12 -3.59 -4.12
N LEU A 133 13.32 -4.24 -5.26
CA LEU A 133 12.29 -5.04 -5.92
C LEU A 133 12.90 -6.23 -6.67
N LEU A 134 12.37 -7.43 -6.43
CA LEU A 134 12.72 -8.65 -7.18
C LEU A 134 11.51 -9.19 -7.94
N GLY A 135 11.75 -9.80 -9.11
CA GLY A 135 10.69 -10.25 -10.01
C GLY A 135 10.67 -11.76 -10.29
N GLY A 136 9.47 -12.30 -10.48
CA GLY A 136 9.24 -13.60 -11.12
C GLY A 136 9.82 -14.80 -10.36
N SER A 137 10.24 -15.82 -11.12
CA SER A 137 10.87 -17.02 -10.58
C SER A 137 12.24 -16.77 -9.94
N LEU A 138 12.92 -15.67 -10.27
CA LEU A 138 14.18 -15.30 -9.62
C LEU A 138 13.93 -14.77 -8.19
N ALA A 139 12.81 -14.09 -7.95
CA ALA A 139 12.36 -13.78 -6.59
C ALA A 139 12.04 -15.05 -5.79
N THR A 140 11.49 -16.09 -6.42
CA THR A 140 11.28 -17.41 -5.79
C THR A 140 12.61 -18.04 -5.36
N ASN A 141 13.64 -18.00 -6.20
CA ASN A 141 14.96 -18.54 -5.85
C ASN A 141 15.57 -17.80 -4.66
N PHE A 142 15.44 -16.47 -4.64
CA PHE A 142 15.82 -15.66 -3.48
C PHE A 142 15.05 -16.09 -2.23
N ALA A 143 13.73 -16.23 -2.31
CA ALA A 143 12.89 -16.66 -1.19
C ALA A 143 13.34 -18.04 -0.65
N VAL A 144 13.61 -19.01 -1.52
CA VAL A 144 14.12 -20.32 -1.09
C VAL A 144 15.46 -20.21 -0.36
N ASN A 145 16.37 -19.35 -0.84
CA ASN A 145 17.64 -19.08 -0.14
C ASN A 145 17.44 -18.41 1.23
N MET A 146 16.35 -17.67 1.42
CA MET A 146 15.94 -17.08 2.70
C MET A 146 15.16 -18.04 3.60
N GLY A 147 15.00 -19.31 3.19
CA GLY A 147 14.37 -20.37 3.99
C GLY A 147 12.86 -20.55 3.75
N PHE A 148 12.27 -19.87 2.76
CA PHE A 148 10.88 -20.11 2.39
C PHE A 148 10.72 -21.43 1.62
N LYS A 149 9.56 -22.07 1.79
CA LYS A 149 9.22 -23.29 1.07
C LYS A 149 8.69 -22.95 -0.32
N LYS A 150 9.16 -23.71 -1.31
CA LYS A 150 8.60 -23.70 -2.65
C LYS A 150 7.37 -24.61 -2.69
N GLU A 151 6.20 -24.04 -2.89
CA GLU A 151 4.91 -24.75 -2.90
C GLU A 151 3.94 -24.15 -3.92
N SER A 152 2.98 -24.93 -4.40
CA SER A 152 2.03 -24.41 -5.39
C SER A 152 1.18 -23.28 -4.82
N LEU A 153 0.94 -22.25 -5.63
CA LEU A 153 -0.03 -21.19 -5.33
C LEU A 153 -1.42 -21.52 -5.87
N GLN A 154 -1.58 -22.60 -6.65
CA GLN A 154 -2.87 -23.01 -7.18
C GLN A 154 -3.67 -23.80 -6.15
N THR A 155 -4.97 -23.55 -6.12
CA THR A 155 -6.01 -24.35 -5.48
C THR A 155 -6.94 -24.97 -6.52
N GLU A 156 -7.76 -25.95 -6.14
CA GLU A 156 -8.81 -26.47 -7.03
C GLU A 156 -9.75 -25.37 -7.49
N GLU A 157 -10.08 -24.42 -6.62
CA GLU A 157 -10.87 -23.24 -6.96
C GLU A 157 -10.21 -22.38 -8.06
N SER A 158 -8.91 -22.08 -7.95
CA SER A 158 -8.21 -21.32 -9.02
C SER A 158 -8.18 -22.07 -10.35
N LYS A 159 -8.06 -23.40 -10.33
CA LYS A 159 -8.10 -24.23 -11.54
C LYS A 159 -9.48 -24.22 -12.17
N GLU A 160 -10.53 -24.28 -11.36
CA GLU A 160 -11.91 -24.21 -11.82
C GLU A 160 -12.21 -22.83 -12.42
N MET A 161 -11.81 -21.75 -11.75
CA MET A 161 -11.94 -20.37 -12.24
C MET A 161 -11.31 -20.19 -13.62
N TRP A 162 -10.08 -20.69 -13.79
CA TRP A 162 -9.40 -20.67 -15.09
C TRP A 162 -10.07 -21.55 -16.15
N SER A 163 -10.55 -22.74 -15.76
CA SER A 163 -11.23 -23.66 -16.69
C SER A 163 -12.54 -23.09 -17.20
N GLN A 164 -13.32 -22.47 -16.31
CA GLN A 164 -14.56 -21.77 -16.67
C GLN A 164 -14.28 -20.57 -17.58
N TRP A 165 -13.26 -19.77 -17.29
CA TRP A 165 -12.84 -18.64 -18.13
C TRP A 165 -12.43 -19.09 -19.54
N LYS A 166 -11.64 -20.18 -19.66
CA LYS A 166 -11.29 -20.75 -20.97
C LYS A 166 -12.49 -21.31 -21.71
N ALA A 167 -13.42 -21.97 -21.02
CA ALA A 167 -14.67 -22.42 -21.62
C ALA A 167 -15.52 -21.24 -22.12
N ASN A 168 -15.42 -20.08 -21.45
CA ASN A 168 -16.02 -18.82 -21.86
C ASN A 168 -15.17 -18.02 -22.87
N LYS A 169 -14.41 -18.71 -23.73
CA LYS A 169 -13.58 -18.09 -24.79
C LYS A 169 -12.63 -17.01 -24.24
N CYS A 170 -12.10 -17.23 -23.05
CA CYS A 170 -11.13 -16.33 -22.42
C CYS A 170 -11.66 -14.91 -22.19
N GLN A 171 -12.93 -14.77 -21.78
CA GLN A 171 -13.55 -13.46 -21.50
C GLN A 171 -13.94 -13.29 -20.02
N PRO A 172 -13.75 -12.07 -19.46
CA PRO A 172 -13.03 -10.92 -20.05
C PRO A 172 -11.50 -11.15 -20.06
N ASN A 173 -10.76 -10.45 -20.92
CA ASN A 173 -9.28 -10.44 -20.93
C ASN A 173 -8.70 -9.05 -21.16
N PHE A 174 -7.36 -8.96 -21.11
CA PHE A 174 -6.60 -7.70 -21.16
C PHE A 174 -5.96 -7.41 -22.53
N TRP A 175 -6.15 -8.29 -23.53
CA TRP A 175 -5.58 -8.08 -24.85
C TRP A 175 -6.39 -7.06 -25.64
N LYS A 176 -5.69 -6.15 -26.32
CA LYS A 176 -6.29 -5.15 -27.21
C LYS A 176 -5.38 -4.93 -28.40
N ASN A 177 -5.96 -4.54 -29.54
CA ASN A 177 -5.22 -4.28 -30.79
C ASN A 177 -4.38 -5.49 -31.23
N VAL A 178 -4.98 -6.69 -31.19
CA VAL A 178 -4.35 -7.95 -31.61
C VAL A 178 -5.27 -8.75 -32.53
N ALA A 179 -4.69 -9.68 -33.28
CA ALA A 179 -5.39 -10.66 -34.10
C ALA A 179 -5.02 -12.10 -33.68
N PRO A 180 -5.97 -13.06 -33.70
CA PRO A 180 -7.40 -12.88 -33.95
C PRO A 180 -8.08 -12.00 -32.89
N ASP A 181 -9.31 -11.56 -33.16
CA ASP A 181 -10.07 -10.66 -32.27
C ASP A 181 -10.08 -11.18 -30.82
N PRO A 182 -9.55 -10.39 -29.86
CA PRO A 182 -9.39 -10.81 -28.48
C PRO A 182 -10.71 -10.89 -27.73
N THR A 183 -11.81 -10.34 -28.24
CA THR A 183 -13.13 -10.41 -27.57
C THR A 183 -13.86 -11.73 -27.83
N THR A 184 -13.39 -12.51 -28.82
CA THR A 184 -14.08 -13.73 -29.28
C THR A 184 -13.21 -14.99 -29.24
N THR A 185 -11.92 -14.86 -28.95
CA THR A 185 -10.96 -15.97 -28.99
C THR A 185 -10.03 -15.98 -27.77
N CYS A 186 -9.19 -17.02 -27.67
CA CYS A 186 -8.14 -17.15 -26.65
C CYS A 186 -6.73 -16.91 -27.25
N GLY A 187 -6.65 -16.33 -28.45
CA GLY A 187 -5.42 -16.30 -29.23
C GLY A 187 -5.01 -17.68 -29.80
N PRO A 188 -3.70 -17.93 -30.04
CA PRO A 188 -2.58 -17.04 -29.75
C PRO A 188 -2.68 -15.73 -30.51
N TYR A 189 -2.29 -14.64 -29.86
CA TYR A 189 -2.41 -13.30 -30.39
C TYR A 189 -1.14 -12.84 -31.11
N SER A 190 -1.33 -12.03 -32.13
CA SER A 190 -0.28 -11.34 -32.87
C SER A 190 -0.67 -9.88 -33.10
N VAL A 191 0.32 -9.00 -33.28
CA VAL A 191 0.08 -7.58 -33.50
C VAL A 191 -0.74 -7.38 -34.77
N THR A 192 -1.74 -6.50 -34.70
CA THR A 192 -2.50 -6.03 -35.86
C THR A 192 -2.40 -4.51 -35.97
N ASN A 193 -2.53 -3.99 -37.19
CA ASN A 193 -2.60 -2.55 -37.44
C ASN A 193 -4.04 -2.02 -37.33
N VAL A 194 -5.01 -2.90 -37.11
CA VAL A 194 -6.40 -2.50 -36.87
C VAL A 194 -6.53 -2.09 -35.41
N VAL A 195 -6.72 -0.79 -35.18
CA VAL A 195 -7.07 -0.26 -33.86
C VAL A 195 -8.59 -0.21 -33.82
N GLU A 196 -9.20 -1.18 -33.14
CA GLU A 196 -10.63 -1.12 -32.82
C GLU A 196 -10.79 -0.35 -31.52
N ASP A 197 -11.81 0.51 -31.48
CA ASP A 197 -12.23 1.20 -30.26
C ASP A 197 -12.97 0.20 -29.38
N TYR A 198 -12.22 -0.68 -28.72
CA TYR A 198 -12.79 -1.54 -27.69
C TYR A 198 -13.25 -0.61 -26.57
N GLU A 199 -14.58 -0.45 -26.43
CA GLU A 199 -15.13 0.19 -25.24
C GLU A 199 -14.43 -0.40 -24.03
N ASN A 200 -13.90 0.49 -23.19
CA ASN A 200 -13.07 0.19 -22.03
C ASN A 200 -13.92 -0.55 -21.01
N THR A 201 -14.16 -1.83 -21.27
CA THR A 201 -15.03 -2.69 -20.48
C THR A 201 -14.42 -2.74 -19.08
N PHE A 202 -15.24 -2.39 -18.10
CA PHE A 202 -14.88 -2.19 -16.71
C PHE A 202 -14.07 -3.38 -16.15
N VAL A 203 -12.78 -3.17 -15.83
CA VAL A 203 -11.87 -4.27 -15.43
C VAL A 203 -11.65 -4.39 -13.91
N GLY A 204 -12.19 -3.50 -13.08
CA GLY A 204 -12.03 -3.55 -11.62
C GLY A 204 -13.36 -3.68 -10.90
N SER A 205 -13.57 -4.72 -10.12
CA SER A 205 -14.71 -4.85 -9.21
C SER A 205 -14.21 -5.24 -7.82
N GLU A 206 -15.04 -5.15 -6.78
CA GLU A 206 -14.64 -5.67 -5.46
C GLU A 206 -14.21 -7.15 -5.48
N ASP A 207 -14.67 -7.92 -6.47
CA ASP A 207 -14.32 -9.35 -6.65
C ASP A 207 -13.15 -9.57 -7.62
N ASN A 208 -12.55 -8.48 -8.12
CA ASN A 208 -11.45 -8.49 -9.05
C ASN A 208 -10.58 -7.25 -8.84
N HIS A 209 -9.37 -7.46 -8.30
CA HIS A 209 -8.30 -6.44 -8.16
C HIS A 209 -8.25 -5.66 -6.83
N ASP A 210 -8.71 -6.29 -5.73
CA ASP A 210 -8.51 -5.75 -4.38
C ASP A 210 -7.09 -6.05 -3.85
N THR A 211 -6.50 -5.06 -3.18
CA THR A 211 -5.20 -5.15 -2.50
C THR A 211 -5.39 -4.89 -1.02
N ILE A 212 -4.78 -5.70 -0.15
CA ILE A 212 -4.59 -5.31 1.25
C ILE A 212 -3.46 -4.28 1.30
N GLY A 213 -3.76 -3.08 1.79
CA GLY A 213 -2.80 -2.04 2.12
C GLY A 213 -2.85 -1.76 3.60
N VAL A 214 -1.70 -1.77 4.27
CA VAL A 214 -1.57 -1.59 5.72
C VAL A 214 -0.64 -0.41 5.99
N LEU A 215 -1.14 0.56 6.75
CA LEU A 215 -0.38 1.68 7.28
C LEU A 215 -0.27 1.53 8.79
N ALA A 216 0.92 1.74 9.34
CA ALA A 216 1.14 1.58 10.77
C ALA A 216 2.01 2.70 11.34
N ILE A 217 1.62 3.17 12.53
CA ILE A 217 2.48 3.93 13.44
C ILE A 217 2.61 3.13 14.73
N ASP A 218 3.83 2.74 15.09
CA ASP A 218 4.07 1.96 16.30
C ASP A 218 4.12 2.80 17.59
N LEU A 219 4.29 2.13 18.73
CA LEU A 219 4.39 2.76 20.05
C LEU A 219 5.58 3.73 20.18
N GLN A 220 6.59 3.61 19.31
CA GLN A 220 7.73 4.54 19.25
C GLN A 220 7.51 5.67 18.25
N GLY A 221 6.34 5.71 17.59
CA GLY A 221 6.01 6.69 16.56
C GLY A 221 6.64 6.39 15.21
N ARG A 222 7.21 5.18 15.00
CA ARG A 222 7.80 4.81 13.70
C ARG A 222 6.71 4.49 12.69
N ILE A 223 6.89 4.98 11.47
CA ILE A 223 5.90 4.87 10.39
C ILE A 223 6.36 3.86 9.36
N ALA A 224 5.46 2.96 8.96
CA ALA A 224 5.68 2.04 7.86
C ALA A 224 4.41 1.85 7.03
N ALA A 225 4.60 1.35 5.80
CA ALA A 225 3.50 1.00 4.90
C ALA A 225 3.82 -0.29 4.14
N GLY A 226 2.79 -1.04 3.78
CA GLY A 226 2.95 -2.19 2.91
C GLY A 226 1.66 -2.64 2.26
N THR A 227 1.79 -3.50 1.26
CA THR A 227 0.68 -4.05 0.48
C THR A 227 0.94 -5.49 0.07
N SER A 228 -0.13 -6.26 -0.14
CA SER A 228 -0.08 -7.58 -0.77
C SER A 228 -1.30 -7.86 -1.63
N THR A 229 -1.14 -8.55 -2.75
CA THR A 229 -2.21 -8.97 -3.66
C THR A 229 -1.80 -10.18 -4.49
N ASN A 230 -2.79 -10.87 -5.08
CA ASN A 230 -2.58 -11.80 -6.20
C ASN A 230 -2.88 -11.15 -7.57
N GLY A 231 -3.23 -9.87 -7.58
CA GLY A 231 -3.41 -9.05 -8.78
C GLY A 231 -4.70 -9.33 -9.53
N ALA A 232 -4.77 -8.84 -10.77
CA ALA A 232 -5.96 -8.96 -11.59
C ALA A 232 -6.20 -10.41 -12.06
N LYS A 233 -7.45 -10.85 -11.98
CA LYS A 233 -7.88 -12.18 -12.43
C LYS A 233 -7.75 -12.29 -13.94
N HIS A 234 -7.15 -13.38 -14.43
CA HIS A 234 -6.87 -13.64 -15.84
C HIS A 234 -5.93 -12.61 -16.49
N LYS A 235 -5.07 -11.97 -15.68
CA LYS A 235 -3.98 -11.12 -16.17
C LYS A 235 -3.10 -11.86 -17.18
N ILE A 236 -2.45 -11.10 -18.06
CA ILE A 236 -1.40 -11.64 -18.94
C ILE A 236 -0.22 -12.12 -18.07
N PRO A 237 0.40 -13.29 -18.34
CA PRO A 237 1.43 -13.83 -17.47
C PRO A 237 2.63 -12.88 -17.42
N GLY A 238 3.12 -12.62 -16.21
CA GLY A 238 4.17 -11.64 -15.96
C GLY A 238 3.67 -10.21 -15.72
N ARG A 239 2.36 -9.94 -15.81
CA ARG A 239 1.79 -8.66 -15.37
C ARG A 239 2.01 -8.46 -13.87
N ILE A 240 2.51 -7.29 -13.52
CA ILE A 240 2.73 -6.81 -12.15
C ILE A 240 1.86 -5.56 -11.95
N GLY A 241 1.13 -5.48 -10.83
CA GLY A 241 0.26 -4.34 -10.50
C GLY A 241 0.99 -3.16 -9.84
N ASP A 242 0.22 -2.28 -9.20
CA ASP A 242 0.71 -1.15 -8.41
C ASP A 242 1.25 -1.57 -7.04
N SER A 243 0.70 -2.64 -6.46
CA SER A 243 1.00 -3.09 -5.10
C SER A 243 2.51 -3.23 -4.80
N PRO A 244 3.36 -3.84 -5.64
CA PRO A 244 4.79 -3.98 -5.33
C PRO A 244 5.62 -2.74 -5.67
N ILE A 245 4.98 -1.64 -6.11
CA ILE A 245 5.64 -0.43 -6.60
C ILE A 245 5.53 0.67 -5.55
N ALA A 246 6.68 1.04 -4.96
CA ALA A 246 6.76 2.15 -4.02
C ALA A 246 6.22 3.45 -4.65
N GLY A 247 5.34 4.12 -3.92
CA GLY A 247 4.66 5.33 -4.37
C GLY A 247 3.36 5.08 -5.13
N ALA A 248 3.18 3.89 -5.70
CA ALA A 248 1.89 3.46 -6.25
C ALA A 248 1.09 2.70 -5.17
N GLY A 249 1.49 1.45 -4.89
CA GLY A 249 0.83 0.56 -3.94
C GLY A 249 0.89 1.06 -2.50
N ALA A 250 2.07 1.45 -2.02
CA ALA A 250 2.24 2.09 -0.72
C ALA A 250 3.46 3.02 -0.69
N TYR A 251 3.44 3.96 0.25
CA TYR A 251 4.54 4.87 0.53
C TYR A 251 4.53 5.31 1.99
N ALA A 252 5.69 5.44 2.62
CA ALA A 252 5.85 5.91 3.99
C ALA A 252 7.03 6.88 4.09
N ASP A 253 6.86 7.92 4.90
CA ASP A 253 7.89 8.87 5.28
C ASP A 253 7.69 9.25 6.75
N GLN A 254 8.71 9.04 7.57
CA GLN A 254 8.68 9.23 9.02
C GLN A 254 8.33 10.67 9.45
N ASP A 255 8.69 11.66 8.64
CA ASP A 255 8.46 13.07 8.94
C ASP A 255 7.09 13.57 8.50
N VAL A 256 6.34 12.75 7.76
CA VAL A 256 5.07 13.14 7.14
C VAL A 256 3.93 12.20 7.49
N GLY A 257 4.04 10.93 7.10
CA GLY A 257 2.94 9.98 7.10
C GLY A 257 3.13 8.85 6.09
N ALA A 258 2.06 8.10 5.86
CA ALA A 258 2.00 6.98 4.96
C ALA A 258 0.67 6.94 4.18
N ALA A 259 0.67 6.29 3.03
CA ALA A 259 -0.51 6.05 2.22
C ALA A 259 -0.41 4.70 1.48
N ALA A 260 -1.56 4.12 1.17
CA ALA A 260 -1.66 2.90 0.37
C ALA A 260 -2.84 2.95 -0.59
N GLY A 261 -2.65 2.41 -1.79
CA GLY A 261 -3.61 2.33 -2.88
C GLY A 261 -4.20 0.92 -3.05
N THR A 262 -5.37 0.87 -3.67
CA THR A 262 -6.04 -0.35 -4.16
C THR A 262 -6.89 0.00 -5.37
N GLY A 263 -7.15 -0.96 -6.27
CA GLY A 263 -8.01 -0.77 -7.43
C GLY A 263 -7.32 -1.16 -8.73
N ASP A 264 -7.66 -0.52 -9.85
CA ASP A 264 -7.02 -0.79 -11.14
C ASP A 264 -5.54 -0.38 -11.12
N GLY A 265 -4.69 -1.32 -10.72
CA GLY A 265 -3.25 -1.16 -10.61
C GLY A 265 -2.55 -0.66 -11.85
N ASP A 266 -3.06 -0.94 -13.06
CA ASP A 266 -2.47 -0.45 -14.30
C ASP A 266 -2.73 1.05 -14.49
N ILE A 267 -3.87 1.56 -13.99
CA ILE A 267 -4.15 3.00 -13.91
C ILE A 267 -3.44 3.61 -12.70
N MET A 268 -3.58 3.03 -11.51
CA MET A 268 -3.02 3.54 -10.25
C MET A 268 -1.51 3.78 -10.36
N MET A 269 -0.74 2.84 -10.91
CA MET A 269 0.71 2.98 -11.03
C MET A 269 1.17 4.15 -11.92
N ARG A 270 0.34 4.62 -12.85
CA ARG A 270 0.68 5.74 -13.75
C ARG A 270 0.72 7.08 -13.01
N PHE A 271 0.08 7.17 -11.84
CA PHE A 271 -0.09 8.43 -11.11
C PHE A 271 0.59 8.46 -9.73
N LEU A 272 1.14 7.33 -9.27
CA LEU A 272 1.79 7.19 -7.97
C LEU A 272 0.95 7.80 -6.82
N PRO A 273 -0.31 7.35 -6.63
CA PRO A 273 -1.26 7.99 -5.72
C PRO A 273 -0.81 7.98 -4.26
N SER A 274 -0.13 6.93 -3.81
CA SER A 274 0.36 6.85 -2.43
C SER A 274 1.48 7.88 -2.18
N PHE A 275 2.42 8.03 -3.12
CA PHE A 275 3.43 9.07 -3.05
C PHE A 275 2.81 10.47 -3.05
N LEU A 276 1.87 10.71 -3.97
CA LEU A 276 1.18 12.00 -4.05
C LEU A 276 0.42 12.33 -2.77
N ALA A 277 -0.29 11.36 -2.17
CA ALA A 277 -0.99 11.57 -0.91
C ALA A 277 -0.02 11.94 0.22
N VAL A 278 1.12 11.27 0.33
CA VAL A 278 2.17 11.63 1.31
C VAL A 278 2.69 13.05 1.04
N GLU A 279 2.98 13.41 -0.20
CA GLU A 279 3.48 14.75 -0.54
C GLU A 279 2.44 15.87 -0.32
N GLU A 280 1.16 15.60 -0.51
CA GLU A 280 0.10 16.54 -0.14
C GLU A 280 0.01 16.71 1.37
N MET A 281 0.17 15.64 2.16
CA MET A 281 0.29 15.76 3.62
C MET A 281 1.54 16.55 4.02
N ARG A 282 2.67 16.40 3.31
CA ARG A 282 3.88 17.22 3.51
C ARG A 282 3.60 18.71 3.33
N ARG A 283 2.73 19.05 2.38
CA ARG A 283 2.27 20.42 2.10
C ARG A 283 1.20 20.93 3.08
N GLY A 284 0.84 20.14 4.09
CA GLY A 284 -0.09 20.52 5.14
C GLY A 284 -1.54 20.08 4.91
N ALA A 285 -1.82 19.25 3.89
CA ALA A 285 -3.14 18.66 3.72
C ALA A 285 -3.46 17.66 4.85
N THR A 286 -4.73 17.56 5.21
CA THR A 286 -5.21 16.44 6.05
C THR A 286 -5.16 15.13 5.23
N PRO A 287 -5.10 13.95 5.87
CA PRO A 287 -5.08 12.67 5.16
C PRO A 287 -6.25 12.50 4.17
N THR A 288 -7.46 12.89 4.57
CA THR A 288 -8.63 12.86 3.67
C THR A 288 -8.48 13.80 2.48
N ALA A 289 -7.97 15.02 2.69
CA ALA A 289 -7.73 15.96 1.60
C ALA A 289 -6.65 15.45 0.63
N ALA A 290 -5.57 14.89 1.18
CA ALA A 290 -4.49 14.29 0.41
C ALA A 290 -4.96 13.11 -0.45
N ALA A 291 -5.72 12.18 0.13
CA ALA A 291 -6.31 11.06 -0.61
C ALA A 291 -7.25 11.55 -1.72
N LYS A 292 -8.08 12.58 -1.47
CA LYS A 292 -8.94 13.19 -2.49
C LYS A 292 -8.16 13.82 -3.62
N THR A 293 -7.05 14.50 -3.34
CA THR A 293 -6.17 15.05 -4.38
C THR A 293 -5.58 13.93 -5.24
N ALA A 294 -5.12 12.84 -4.63
CA ALA A 294 -4.56 11.70 -5.34
C ALA A 294 -5.58 11.04 -6.27
N ILE A 295 -6.77 10.70 -5.75
CA ILE A 295 -7.86 10.11 -6.54
C ILE A 295 -8.37 11.07 -7.61
N GLY A 296 -8.56 12.34 -7.27
CA GLY A 296 -9.04 13.37 -8.19
C GLY A 296 -8.12 13.56 -9.40
N ARG A 297 -6.80 13.50 -9.19
CA ARG A 297 -5.83 13.59 -10.29
C ARG A 297 -5.96 12.42 -11.28
N ILE A 298 -6.24 11.22 -10.79
CA ILE A 298 -6.49 10.06 -11.67
C ILE A 298 -7.82 10.24 -12.39
N ALA A 299 -8.89 10.63 -11.68
CA ALA A 299 -10.22 10.83 -12.24
C ALA A 299 -10.27 11.90 -13.34
N GLN A 300 -9.36 12.88 -13.33
CA GLN A 300 -9.22 13.86 -14.42
C GLN A 300 -8.86 13.21 -15.77
N HIS A 301 -8.15 12.08 -15.75
CA HIS A 301 -7.74 11.35 -16.96
C HIS A 301 -8.59 10.10 -17.20
N TYR A 302 -9.05 9.45 -16.14
CA TYR A 302 -9.83 8.22 -16.19
C TYR A 302 -11.08 8.36 -15.29
N PRO A 303 -12.14 9.08 -15.71
CA PRO A 303 -13.24 9.46 -14.81
C PRO A 303 -13.96 8.30 -14.12
N SER A 304 -14.00 7.13 -14.76
CA SER A 304 -14.68 5.91 -14.29
C SER A 304 -13.73 4.86 -13.68
N PHE A 305 -12.45 5.18 -13.44
CA PHE A 305 -11.51 4.19 -12.90
C PHE A 305 -11.96 3.69 -11.52
N PHE A 306 -11.78 2.39 -11.27
CA PHE A 306 -11.99 1.79 -9.96
C PHE A 306 -10.72 1.95 -9.12
N GLY A 307 -10.82 2.59 -7.95
CA GLY A 307 -9.71 2.61 -7.00
C GLY A 307 -9.92 3.50 -5.78
N GLY A 308 -9.06 3.28 -4.78
CA GLY A 308 -9.10 3.93 -3.48
C GLY A 308 -7.70 4.17 -2.91
N VAL A 309 -7.60 5.17 -2.04
CA VAL A 309 -6.39 5.50 -1.29
C VAL A 309 -6.77 5.70 0.17
N ILE A 310 -6.07 5.01 1.07
CA ILE A 310 -6.03 5.33 2.50
C ILE A 310 -4.77 6.14 2.81
N ALA A 311 -4.85 7.03 3.80
CA ALA A 311 -3.74 7.86 4.25
C ALA A 311 -3.73 7.99 5.79
N LEU A 312 -2.53 8.10 6.36
CA LEU A 312 -2.25 8.22 7.79
C LEU A 312 -1.09 9.21 7.98
N ASN A 313 -1.26 10.29 8.73
CA ASN A 313 -0.16 11.23 8.97
C ASN A 313 0.57 10.97 10.29
N ARG A 314 1.74 11.60 10.47
CA ARG A 314 2.57 11.51 11.69
C ARG A 314 1.91 12.00 12.98
N LYS A 315 0.69 12.53 12.93
CA LYS A 315 -0.10 12.90 14.12
C LYS A 315 -1.10 11.80 14.51
N GLY A 316 -1.20 10.73 13.72
CA GLY A 316 -2.18 9.67 13.87
C GLY A 316 -3.56 10.03 13.28
N GLU A 317 -3.66 11.13 12.53
CA GLU A 317 -4.87 11.43 11.77
C GLU A 317 -4.91 10.53 10.53
N TYR A 318 -6.11 10.09 10.14
CA TYR A 318 -6.31 9.18 9.02
C TYR A 318 -7.45 9.65 8.11
N GLY A 319 -7.49 9.11 6.90
CA GLY A 319 -8.50 9.46 5.90
C GLY A 319 -8.43 8.57 4.68
N ALA A 320 -9.45 8.67 3.83
CA ALA A 320 -9.54 7.90 2.60
C ALA A 320 -10.31 8.66 1.51
N ALA A 321 -10.11 8.24 0.26
CA ALA A 321 -10.91 8.65 -0.89
C ALA A 321 -10.95 7.51 -1.92
N CYS A 322 -11.95 7.53 -2.81
CA CYS A 322 -12.15 6.50 -3.82
C CYS A 322 -12.94 7.00 -5.03
N ASN A 323 -12.89 6.23 -6.12
CA ASN A 323 -13.61 6.44 -7.38
C ASN A 323 -14.06 5.08 -7.95
N GLY A 324 -15.12 5.09 -8.76
CA GLY A 324 -15.57 3.90 -9.50
C GLY A 324 -16.21 2.79 -8.67
N MET A 325 -16.59 3.08 -7.42
CA MET A 325 -17.38 2.21 -6.53
C MET A 325 -18.37 3.06 -5.72
N SER A 326 -19.34 2.46 -5.02
CA SER A 326 -20.32 3.23 -4.23
C SER A 326 -19.70 3.79 -2.95
N GLU A 327 -19.06 2.91 -2.18
CA GLU A 327 -18.34 3.24 -0.97
C GLU A 327 -17.03 2.45 -0.89
N PHE A 328 -16.05 3.02 -0.20
CA PHE A 328 -14.79 2.35 0.09
C PHE A 328 -14.65 2.12 1.59
N PRO A 329 -14.82 0.88 2.07
CA PRO A 329 -14.60 0.54 3.46
C PRO A 329 -13.10 0.47 3.76
N TYR A 330 -12.72 0.84 4.98
CA TYR A 330 -11.38 0.67 5.52
C TYR A 330 -11.46 0.51 7.02
N TYR A 331 -10.50 -0.22 7.60
CA TYR A 331 -10.41 -0.41 9.03
C TYR A 331 -9.41 0.55 9.66
N ILE A 332 -9.72 0.97 10.89
CA ILE A 332 -8.77 1.63 11.78
C ILE A 332 -8.65 0.83 13.07
N ALA A 333 -7.47 0.87 13.69
CA ALA A 333 -7.28 0.46 15.07
C ALA A 333 -6.41 1.48 15.81
N ASN A 334 -6.93 1.99 16.94
CA ASN A 334 -6.21 2.85 17.87
C ASN A 334 -6.75 2.67 19.30
N SER A 335 -6.06 3.23 20.29
CA SER A 335 -6.43 3.09 21.70
C SER A 335 -7.78 3.72 22.06
N ALA A 336 -8.23 4.72 21.31
CA ALA A 336 -9.48 5.43 21.58
C ALA A 336 -10.72 4.72 21.02
N LEU A 337 -10.60 4.09 19.85
CA LEU A 337 -11.72 3.49 19.11
C LEU A 337 -11.71 1.96 19.15
N GLY A 338 -10.60 1.33 19.57
CA GLY A 338 -10.36 -0.07 19.28
C GLY A 338 -10.29 -0.32 17.78
N SER A 339 -10.59 -1.55 17.34
CA SER A 339 -10.74 -1.88 15.92
C SER A 339 -12.13 -1.48 15.42
N LYS A 340 -12.20 -0.65 14.37
CA LYS A 340 -13.46 -0.15 13.82
C LYS A 340 -13.40 -0.03 12.30
N GLN A 341 -14.43 -0.51 11.62
CA GLN A 341 -14.65 -0.23 10.20
C GLN A 341 -15.22 1.18 10.01
N LEU A 342 -14.67 1.90 9.05
CA LEU A 342 -15.17 3.16 8.52
C LEU A 342 -15.43 3.00 7.01
N ALA A 343 -16.15 3.93 6.40
CA ALA A 343 -16.35 3.97 4.97
C ALA A 343 -16.42 5.41 4.47
N VAL A 344 -15.97 5.65 3.24
CA VAL A 344 -16.14 6.92 2.53
C VAL A 344 -16.96 6.69 1.26
N GLN A 345 -17.87 7.62 0.95
CA GLN A 345 -18.59 7.61 -0.31
C GLN A 345 -17.66 8.08 -1.43
N CYS A 346 -17.67 7.39 -2.56
CA CYS A 346 -16.76 7.69 -3.66
C CYS A 346 -17.29 8.78 -4.59
N SER A 347 -16.38 9.46 -5.28
CA SER A 347 -16.75 10.36 -6.37
C SER A 347 -17.17 9.57 -7.61
N ASN A 348 -18.09 10.12 -8.40
CA ASN A 348 -18.50 9.60 -9.71
C ASN A 348 -19.13 8.19 -9.71
N TYR A 349 -20.05 7.92 -8.77
CA TYR A 349 -20.93 6.75 -8.91
C TYR A 349 -22.00 7.02 -9.96
N SER A 350 -21.78 6.56 -11.19
CA SER A 350 -22.86 6.40 -12.16
C SER A 350 -23.51 5.04 -11.90
N SER A 351 -24.64 5.04 -11.20
CA SER A 351 -25.59 3.92 -11.20
C SER A 351 -26.13 3.75 -12.61
N GLN A 352 -25.41 3.04 -13.47
CA GLN A 352 -25.95 2.52 -14.72
C GLN A 352 -26.46 1.10 -14.50
#